data_AF-A0A257THS2-F1
#
_entry.id   AF-A0A257THS2-F1
#
_cell.length_a   1.000
_cell.length_b   1.000
_cell.length_c   1.000
_cell.angle_alpha   90.00
_cell.angle_beta   90.00
_cell.angle_gamma   90.00
#
_symmetry.space_group_name_H-M   'P 1'
#
loop_
_entity.id
_entity.type
_entity.pdbx_description
1 polymer ?
#
loop_
_entity_poly.entity_id
_entity_poly.type
_entity_poly.pdbx_seq_one_letter_code
_entity_poly.pdbx_strand_id
1 'polypeptide(L)'
;MSIARVLLCLLFASAVLAHAATLLAATGTDQSAKPPAESLAALKTPDDLVVEQVLAEPDVRQPLFIDFDERGRMWVVEYLQYPYPAGIKILSEDKFLRATYDKVPPPP
;
A
#
# COMPACT_ATOMS: atom_id res chain seq x y z
N MET A 1 -28.32 22.31 41.84
CA MET A 1 -27.37 21.72 40.87
C MET A 1 -26.25 22.73 40.67
N SER A 2 -25.04 22.48 41.21
CA SER A 2 -23.97 23.50 41.23
C SER A 2 -23.44 23.77 39.82
N ILE A 3 -23.22 25.04 39.50
CA ILE A 3 -22.63 25.52 38.23
C ILE A 3 -21.35 24.73 37.88
N ALA A 4 -20.58 24.32 38.89
CA ALA A 4 -19.38 23.50 38.73
C ALA A 4 -19.63 22.13 38.06
N ARG A 5 -20.79 21.50 38.32
CA ARG A 5 -21.15 20.21 37.70
C ARG A 5 -21.55 20.37 36.24
N VAL A 6 -22.20 21.48 35.90
CA VAL A 6 -22.57 21.78 34.50
C VAL A 6 -21.32 22.08 33.67
N LEU A 7 -20.39 22.87 34.20
CA LEU A 7 -19.11 23.16 33.54
C LEU A 7 -18.26 21.91 33.33
N LEU A 8 -18.18 21.02 34.33
CA LEU A 8 -17.43 19.77 34.20
C LEU A 8 -18.02 18.84 33.14
N CYS A 9 -19.37 18.74 33.06
CA CYS A 9 -20.03 17.95 32.01
C CYS A 9 -19.81 18.55 30.62
N LEU A 10 -19.81 19.88 30.47
CA LEU A 10 -19.56 20.54 29.19
C LEU A 10 -18.12 20.37 28.70
N LEU A 11 -17.14 20.42 29.61
CA LEU A 11 -15.73 20.15 29.28
C LEU A 11 -15.50 18.69 28.91
N PHE A 12 -16.18 17.75 29.57
CA PHE A 12 -16.08 16.34 29.23
C PHE A 12 -16.75 16.04 27.87
N ALA A 13 -17.91 16.63 27.61
CA ALA A 13 -18.61 16.49 26.34
C ALA A 13 -17.80 17.07 25.17
N SER A 14 -17.13 18.22 25.35
CA SER A 14 -16.28 18.80 24.31
C SER A 14 -15.03 17.98 24.04
N ALA A 15 -14.42 17.38 25.08
CA ALA A 15 -13.29 16.48 24.93
C ALA A 15 -13.65 15.18 24.18
N VAL A 16 -14.83 14.62 24.44
CA VAL A 16 -15.35 13.44 23.71
C VAL A 16 -15.66 13.79 22.25
N LEU A 17 -16.25 14.97 22.00
CA LEU A 17 -16.52 15.45 20.63
C LEU A 17 -15.22 15.63 19.83
N ALA A 18 -14.18 16.20 20.46
CA ALA A 18 -12.88 16.39 19.85
C ALA A 18 -12.20 15.05 19.51
N HIS A 19 -12.25 14.06 20.40
CA HIS A 19 -11.73 12.72 20.13
C HIS A 19 -12.47 12.00 18.99
N ALA A 20 -13.81 12.13 18.94
CA ALA A 20 -14.60 11.54 17.88
C ALA A 20 -14.30 12.17 16.50
N ALA A 21 -14.08 13.49 16.45
CA ALA A 21 -13.70 14.19 15.22
C ALA A 21 -12.32 13.75 14.69
N THR A 22 -11.34 13.53 15.57
CA THR A 22 -10.02 13.01 15.18
C THR A 22 -10.10 11.59 14.65
N LEU A 23 -10.95 10.73 15.23
CA LEU A 23 -11.20 9.38 14.69
C LEU A 23 -11.88 9.40 13.32
N LEU A 24 -12.82 10.33 13.10
CA LEU A 24 -13.53 10.45 11.83
C LEU A 24 -12.61 10.99 10.70
N ALA A 25 -11.62 11.80 11.04
CA ALA A 25 -10.58 12.24 10.09
C ALA A 25 -9.54 11.16 9.78
N ALA A 26 -9.46 10.09 10.58
CA ALA A 26 -8.52 8.98 10.39
C ALA A 26 -9.03 7.92 9.38
N THR A 27 -10.27 8.02 8.91
CA THR A 27 -10.84 7.08 7.94
C THR A 27 -10.60 7.56 6.51
N GLY A 28 -9.49 7.12 5.92
CA GLY A 28 -9.22 7.28 4.50
C GLY A 28 -7.96 8.04 4.20
N THR A 29 -6.80 7.44 4.49
CA THR A 29 -5.61 7.82 3.72
C THR A 29 -5.87 7.34 2.28
N ASP A 30 -5.74 8.24 1.32
CA ASP A 30 -5.62 7.86 -0.07
C ASP A 30 -4.44 6.89 -0.17
N GLN A 31 -4.74 5.60 -0.35
CA GLN A 31 -3.76 4.53 -0.55
C GLN A 31 -3.40 4.43 -2.05
N SER A 32 -3.45 5.56 -2.76
CA SER A 32 -2.93 5.63 -4.12
C SER A 32 -1.42 5.37 -4.10
N ALA A 33 -0.94 4.67 -5.12
CA ALA A 33 0.48 4.45 -5.30
C ALA A 33 1.18 5.80 -5.48
N LYS A 34 2.19 6.08 -4.65
CA LYS A 34 3.00 7.29 -4.77
C LYS A 34 4.01 7.14 -5.90
N PRO A 35 4.38 8.23 -6.59
CA PRO A 35 5.54 8.24 -7.49
C PRO A 35 6.80 7.73 -6.78
N PRO A 36 7.77 7.14 -7.50
CA PRO A 36 8.96 6.55 -6.89
C PRO A 36 9.75 7.52 -5.97
N ALA A 37 9.98 8.76 -6.43
CA ALA A 37 10.69 9.77 -5.65
C ALA A 37 9.96 10.16 -4.36
N GLU A 38 8.63 10.25 -4.40
CA GLU A 38 7.81 10.54 -3.22
C GLU A 38 7.76 9.36 -2.26
N SER A 39 7.77 8.13 -2.80
CA SER A 39 7.88 6.91 -2.00
C SER A 39 9.21 6.86 -1.25
N LEU A 40 10.32 7.17 -1.92
CA LEU A 40 11.65 7.25 -1.30
C LEU A 40 11.69 8.30 -0.18
N ALA A 41 11.16 9.50 -0.44
CA ALA A 41 11.12 10.57 0.56
C ALA A 41 10.26 10.25 1.79
N ALA A 42 9.31 9.31 1.65
CA ALA A 42 8.46 8.86 2.75
C ALA A 42 9.09 7.76 3.61
N LEU A 43 10.19 7.13 3.17
CA LEU A 43 10.91 6.12 3.95
C LEU A 43 11.65 6.78 5.12
N LYS A 44 11.63 6.09 6.27
CA LYS A 44 12.39 6.49 7.46
C LYS A 44 13.51 5.48 7.65
N THR A 45 14.74 5.96 7.74
CA THR A 45 15.93 5.13 7.95
C THR A 45 16.61 5.53 9.26
N PRO A 46 17.31 4.59 9.94
CA PRO A 46 18.24 4.93 11.00
C PRO A 46 19.33 5.91 10.53
N ASP A 47 19.92 6.66 11.47
CA ASP A 47 20.91 7.71 11.17
C ASP A 47 22.23 7.16 10.56
N ASP A 48 22.48 5.85 10.69
CA ASP A 48 23.66 5.16 10.16
C ASP A 48 23.41 4.44 8.82
N LEU A 49 22.21 4.57 8.24
CA LEU A 49 21.82 3.95 6.98
C LEU A 49 21.30 4.95 5.95
N VAL A 50 21.62 4.68 4.68
CA VAL A 50 21.12 5.42 3.52
C VAL A 50 20.34 4.48 2.62
N VAL A 51 19.22 4.96 2.07
CA VAL A 51 18.44 4.24 1.06
C VAL A 51 18.47 5.06 -0.23
N GLU A 52 18.75 4.39 -1.33
CA GLU A 52 18.78 4.97 -2.67
C GLU A 52 17.82 4.21 -3.58
N GLN A 53 17.15 4.94 -4.47
CA GLN A 53 16.32 4.31 -5.49
C GLN A 53 17.20 3.86 -6.66
N VAL A 54 17.22 2.56 -6.94
CA VAL A 54 18.04 1.96 -8.01
C VAL A 54 17.24 1.75 -9.30
N LEU A 55 15.99 1.24 -9.19
CA LEU A 55 15.07 0.99 -10.30
C LEU A 55 13.64 1.30 -9.86
N ALA A 56 12.78 1.61 -10.82
CA ALA A 56 11.34 1.82 -10.62
C ALA A 56 10.56 1.43 -11.88
N GLU A 57 9.24 1.43 -11.83
CA GLU A 57 8.41 1.28 -13.03
C GLU A 57 8.68 2.45 -14.00
N PRO A 58 8.75 2.18 -15.32
CA PRO A 58 8.42 0.93 -16.01
C PRO A 58 9.57 -0.08 -16.16
N ASP A 59 10.78 0.23 -15.68
CA ASP A 59 11.99 -0.57 -15.92
C ASP A 59 11.98 -1.92 -15.18
N VAL A 60 11.34 -1.98 -14.00
CA VAL A 60 11.14 -3.20 -13.21
C VAL A 60 9.73 -3.23 -12.64
N ARG A 61 9.06 -4.38 -12.72
CA ARG A 61 7.70 -4.58 -12.21
C ARG A 61 7.58 -5.86 -11.40
N GLN A 62 6.90 -5.76 -10.26
CA GLN A 62 6.64 -6.90 -9.36
C GLN A 62 7.91 -7.71 -9.01
N PRO A 63 8.98 -7.07 -8.51
CA PRO A 63 10.20 -7.78 -8.14
C PRO A 63 9.93 -8.74 -6.97
N LEU A 64 10.35 -10.00 -7.12
CA LEU A 64 10.23 -11.04 -6.09
C LEU A 64 11.56 -11.42 -5.46
N PHE A 65 12.62 -11.44 -6.25
CA PHE A 65 13.91 -11.94 -5.85
C PHE A 65 15.02 -11.17 -6.54
N ILE A 66 16.10 -10.91 -5.81
CA ILE A 66 17.28 -10.19 -6.27
C ILE A 66 18.52 -10.99 -5.90
N ASP A 67 19.46 -11.13 -6.83
CA ASP A 67 20.77 -11.74 -6.59
C ASP A 67 21.86 -11.04 -7.40
N PHE A 68 23.11 -11.17 -6.96
CA PHE A 68 24.28 -10.60 -7.64
C PHE A 68 25.21 -11.70 -8.12
N ASP A 69 25.59 -11.66 -9.39
CA ASP A 69 26.56 -12.62 -9.93
C ASP A 69 28.01 -12.23 -9.63
N GLU A 70 28.96 -13.13 -9.93
CA GLU A 70 30.40 -12.92 -9.72
C GLU A 70 30.98 -11.72 -10.48
N ARG A 71 30.25 -11.18 -11.46
CA ARG A 71 30.64 -9.99 -12.22
C ARG A 71 30.06 -8.70 -11.64
N GLY A 72 29.33 -8.79 -10.53
CA GLY A 72 28.68 -7.66 -9.87
C GLY A 72 27.41 -7.18 -10.58
N ARG A 73 26.82 -7.98 -11.47
CA ARG A 73 25.52 -7.63 -12.10
C ARG A 73 24.38 -8.00 -11.16
N MET A 74 23.40 -7.12 -11.03
CA MET A 74 22.16 -7.37 -10.29
C MET A 74 21.15 -8.07 -11.20
N TRP A 75 20.66 -9.23 -10.77
CA TRP A 75 19.58 -9.97 -11.39
C TRP A 75 18.30 -9.77 -10.59
N VAL A 76 17.19 -9.52 -11.28
CA VAL A 76 15.87 -9.32 -10.66
C VAL A 76 14.86 -10.27 -11.30
N VAL A 77 14.10 -10.99 -10.49
CA VAL A 77 12.97 -11.82 -10.94
C VAL A 77 11.69 -11.01 -10.83
N GLU A 78 11.02 -10.78 -11.96
CA GLU A 78 9.74 -10.06 -12.06
C GLU A 78 8.56 -11.03 -12.17
N TYR A 79 7.50 -10.82 -11.38
CA TYR A 79 6.32 -11.66 -11.40
C TYR A 79 5.16 -11.08 -12.21
N LEU A 80 5.41 -10.77 -13.48
CA LEU A 80 4.54 -9.98 -14.37
C LEU A 80 3.13 -10.54 -14.62
N GLN A 81 2.87 -11.81 -14.29
CA GLN A 81 1.59 -12.49 -14.52
C GLN A 81 0.79 -12.69 -13.24
N TYR A 82 1.25 -12.17 -12.10
CA TYR A 82 0.52 -12.20 -10.85
C TYR A 82 -0.27 -10.89 -10.65
N PRO A 83 -1.46 -10.93 -10.05
CA PRO A 83 -2.25 -12.12 -9.74
C PRO A 83 -2.98 -12.71 -10.96
N TYR A 84 -3.06 -11.97 -12.06
CA TYR A 84 -3.87 -12.34 -13.22
C TYR A 84 -3.03 -12.49 -14.50
N PRO A 85 -3.22 -13.58 -15.27
CA PRO A 85 -2.55 -13.75 -16.55
C PRO A 85 -2.87 -12.61 -17.53
N ALA A 86 -1.86 -12.21 -18.31
CA ALA A 86 -2.05 -11.21 -19.34
C ALA A 86 -2.99 -11.72 -20.46
N GLY A 87 -3.91 -10.87 -20.90
CA GLY A 87 -4.72 -11.10 -22.10
C GLY A 87 -5.96 -11.97 -21.90
N ILE A 88 -6.32 -12.33 -20.66
CA ILE A 88 -7.49 -13.15 -20.35
C ILE A 88 -8.41 -12.38 -19.40
N LYS A 89 -9.73 -12.43 -19.61
CA LYS A 89 -10.69 -11.69 -18.78
C LYS A 89 -11.11 -12.51 -17.56
N ILE A 90 -11.12 -11.86 -16.39
CA ILE A 90 -11.75 -12.40 -15.19
C ILE A 90 -13.28 -12.35 -15.36
N LEU A 91 -13.93 -13.51 -15.26
CA LEU A 91 -15.38 -13.65 -15.31
C LEU A 91 -16.02 -13.55 -13.93
N SER A 92 -15.39 -14.17 -12.93
CA SER A 92 -15.87 -14.16 -11.55
C SER A 92 -14.75 -14.51 -10.59
N GLU A 93 -14.89 -14.11 -9.33
CA GLU A 93 -14.05 -14.53 -8.21
C GLU A 93 -14.95 -15.09 -7.11
N ASP A 94 -14.49 -16.14 -6.45
CA ASP A 94 -15.17 -16.68 -5.28
C ASP A 94 -14.69 -16.01 -3.99
N LYS A 95 -15.31 -16.40 -2.86
CA LYS A 95 -14.93 -15.91 -1.52
C LYS A 95 -13.49 -16.24 -1.09
N PHE A 96 -12.79 -17.09 -1.84
CA PHE A 96 -11.41 -17.50 -1.62
C PHE A 96 -10.46 -16.92 -2.68
N LEU A 97 -10.88 -15.88 -3.41
CA LEU A 97 -10.09 -15.17 -4.42
C LEU A 97 -9.64 -16.06 -5.58
N ARG A 98 -10.38 -17.13 -5.88
CA ARG A 98 -10.12 -17.95 -7.07
C ARG A 98 -10.86 -17.36 -8.26
N ALA A 99 -10.09 -16.78 -9.17
CA ALA A 99 -10.60 -16.22 -10.41
C ALA A 99 -10.96 -17.33 -11.41
N THR A 100 -12.15 -17.21 -12.00
CA THR A 100 -12.57 -17.96 -13.20
C THR A 100 -12.38 -17.06 -14.41
N TYR A 101 -11.78 -17.60 -15.46
CA TYR A 101 -11.39 -16.85 -16.66
C TYR A 101 -12.18 -17.29 -17.89
N ASP A 102 -12.27 -16.42 -18.91
CA ASP A 102 -12.93 -16.70 -20.18
C ASP A 102 -12.16 -17.66 -21.10
N LYS A 103 -10.88 -17.93 -20.81
CA LYS A 103 -9.99 -18.87 -21.53
C LYS A 103 -9.79 -18.51 -23.01
N VAL A 104 -9.91 -17.22 -23.36
CA VAL A 104 -9.65 -16.71 -24.70
C VAL A 104 -8.60 -15.59 -24.59
N PRO A 105 -7.44 -15.69 -25.26
CA PRO A 105 -6.99 -16.76 -26.15
C PRO A 105 -6.64 -18.07 -25.41
N PRO A 106 -6.49 -19.20 -26.13
CA PRO A 106 -5.96 -20.42 -25.51
C PRO A 106 -4.55 -20.17 -24.94
N PRO A 107 -4.16 -20.92 -23.90
CA PRO A 107 -2.78 -20.89 -23.41
C PRO A 107 -1.80 -21.19 -24.55
N PRO A 108 -0.62 -20.54 -24.56
CA PRO A 108 0.44 -20.82 -25.54
C PRO A 108 0.95 -22.26 -25.47
#